data_AF-A0AAV0W087-F1
#
_entry.id   AF-A0AAV0W087-F1
#
_cell.length_a   1.000
_cell.length_b   1.000
_cell.length_c   1.000
_cell.angle_alpha   90.00
_cell.angle_beta   90.00
_cell.angle_gamma   90.00
#
_symmetry.space_group_name_H-M   'P 1'
#
loop_
_entity.id
_entity.type
_entity.pdbx_description
1 polymer ?
#
loop_
_entity_poly.entity_id
_entity_poly.type
_entity_poly.pdbx_seq_one_letter_code
_entity_poly.pdbx_strand_id
1 'polypeptide(L)' 'MEQWSGKQRAYAIKLFYKKGSYVAAQRAFRLHLNLKPHDSVPSAKAIQIWITNFEETGSALKKKPVRQKNHSHT' A
#
# COMPACT_ATOMS: atom_id res chain seq x y z
N MET A 1 11.58 -1.33 8.19
CA MET A 1 11.01 0.03 8.10
C MET A 1 10.39 0.21 6.72
N GLU A 2 9.21 0.80 6.70
CA GLU A 2 8.26 0.84 5.59
C GLU A 2 8.74 1.73 4.42
N GLN A 3 9.51 1.18 3.48
CA GLN A 3 10.10 1.89 2.33
C GLN A 3 9.07 2.54 1.38
N TRP A 4 7.78 2.18 1.49
CA TRP A 4 6.70 2.67 0.62
C TRP A 4 5.58 3.28 1.44
N SER A 5 5.21 4.53 1.10
CA SER A 5 4.07 5.22 1.72
C SER A 5 2.73 4.53 1.42
N GLY A 6 1.71 4.75 2.25
CA GLY A 6 0.38 4.18 2.03
C GLY A 6 -0.20 4.51 0.65
N LYS A 7 0.05 5.71 0.12
CA LYS A 7 -0.37 6.13 -1.24
C LYS A 7 0.30 5.30 -2.33
N GLN A 8 1.60 5.05 -2.21
CA GLN A 8 2.35 4.22 -3.16
C GLN A 8 1.86 2.76 -3.12
N ARG A 9 1.58 2.22 -1.92
CA ARG A 9 1.02 0.86 -1.78
C ARG A 9 -0.35 0.74 -2.43
N ALA A 10 -1.25 1.69 -2.16
CA ALA A 10 -2.57 1.72 -2.78
C ALA A 10 -2.47 1.79 -4.31
N TYR A 11 -1.49 2.52 -4.84
CA TYR A 11 -1.24 2.57 -6.28
C TYR A 11 -0.74 1.23 -6.83
N ALA A 12 0.19 0.55 -6.13
CA ALA A 12 0.65 -0.78 -6.51
C ALA A 12 -0.49 -1.81 -6.52
N ILE A 13 -1.36 -1.79 -5.50
CA ILE A 13 -2.58 -2.62 -5.43
C ILE A 13 -3.50 -2.33 -6.63
N LYS A 14 -3.79 -1.05 -6.92
CA LYS A 14 -4.61 -0.64 -8.07
C LYS A 14 -4.02 -1.12 -9.39
N LEU A 15 -2.71 -1.05 -9.56
CA LEU A 15 -2.02 -1.53 -10.77
C LEU A 15 -2.12 -3.04 -10.92
N PHE A 16 -2.02 -3.79 -9.82
CA PHE A 16 -2.22 -5.24 -9.85
C PHE A 16 -3.62 -5.59 -10.35
N TYR A 17 -4.68 -5.01 -9.76
CA TYR A 17 -6.04 -5.24 -10.21
C TYR A 17 -6.29 -4.84 -11.68
N LYS A 18 -5.60 -3.80 -12.17
CA LYS A 18 -5.71 -3.37 -13.58
C LYS A 18 -4.97 -4.28 -14.56
N LYS A 19 -3.86 -4.88 -14.15
CA LYS A 19 -2.94 -5.61 -15.04
C LYS A 19 -2.99 -7.13 -14.88
N GLY A 20 -3.48 -7.64 -13.76
CA GLY A 20 -3.58 -9.07 -13.45
C GLY A 20 -2.24 -9.78 -13.21
N SER A 21 -1.12 -9.05 -13.16
CA SER A 21 0.22 -9.62 -12.99
C SER A 21 1.11 -8.73 -12.14
N TYR A 22 1.85 -9.34 -11.20
CA TYR A 22 2.80 -8.65 -10.33
C TYR A 22 3.92 -7.96 -11.11
N VAL A 23 4.47 -8.63 -12.13
CA VAL A 23 5.56 -8.07 -12.96
C VAL A 23 5.06 -6.84 -13.73
N ALA A 24 3.86 -6.92 -14.31
CA ALA A 24 3.26 -5.80 -15.01
C ALA A 24 2.95 -4.62 -14.06
N ALA A 25 2.48 -4.91 -12.84
CA ALA A 25 2.26 -3.91 -11.81
C ALA A 25 3.57 -3.23 -11.38
N GLN A 26 4.65 -3.99 -11.15
CA GLN A 26 5.97 -3.45 -10.81
C GLN A 26 6.55 -2.56 -11.91
N ARG A 27 6.46 -2.98 -13.18
CA ARG A 27 6.92 -2.18 -14.32
C ARG A 27 6.14 -0.87 -14.41
N ALA A 28 4.81 -0.92 -14.34
CA ALA A 28 3.97 0.28 -14.37
C ALA A 28 4.21 1.19 -13.16
N PHE A 29 4.45 0.61 -11.98
CA PHE A 29 4.79 1.34 -10.76
C PHE A 29 6.10 2.10 -10.90
N ARG A 30 7.13 1.45 -11.47
CA ARG A 30 8.43 2.05 -11.76
C ARG A 30 8.29 3.27 -12.67
N LEU A 31 7.54 3.12 -13.75
CA LEU A 31 7.29 4.21 -14.71
C LEU A 31 6.52 5.35 -14.06
N HIS A 32 5.51 5.05 -13.23
CA HIS A 32 4.70 6.07 -12.59
C HIS A 32 5.47 6.92 -11.57
N LEU A 33 6.39 6.29 -10.83
CA LEU A 33 7.23 6.98 -9.85
C LEU A 33 8.56 7.48 -10.42
N ASN A 34 8.78 7.33 -11.73
CA ASN A 34 10.02 7.70 -12.41
C ASN A 34 11.29 7.19 -11.70
N LEU A 35 11.23 5.94 -11.23
CA LEU A 35 12.32 5.32 -10.46
C LEU A 35 13.49 4.98 -11.38
N LYS A 36 14.70 5.35 -10.96
CA LYS A 36 15.95 5.04 -11.67
C LYS A 36 16.16 3.52 -11.76
N PRO A 37 17.00 3.00 -12.67
CA PRO A 37 17.23 1.57 -12.85
C PRO A 37 17.70 0.83 -11.57
N HIS A 38 18.38 1.53 -10.67
CA HIS A 38 18.88 0.98 -9.41
C HIS A 38 17.92 1.18 -8.23
N ASP A 39 16.86 1.97 -8.40
CA ASP A 39 15.87 2.16 -7.35
C ASP A 39 15.07 0.88 -7.17
N SER A 40 14.84 0.52 -5.91
CA SER A 40 14.05 -0.64 -5.54
C SER A 40 12.60 -0.48 -6.01
N VAL A 41 11.99 -1.58 -6.42
CA VAL A 41 10.54 -1.69 -6.61
C VAL A 41 9.98 -2.63 -5.54
N PRO A 42 8.71 -2.48 -5.14
CA PRO A 42 8.12 -3.42 -4.21
C PRO A 42 8.14 -4.84 -4.77
N SER A 43 8.55 -5.81 -3.97
CA SER A 43 8.56 -7.22 -4.37
C SER A 43 7.13 -7.73 -4.57
N ALA A 44 6.96 -8.80 -5.35
CA ALA A 44 5.65 -9.43 -5.54
C ALA A 44 5.05 -9.87 -4.19
N LYS A 45 5.89 -10.36 -3.27
CA LYS A 45 5.48 -10.73 -1.91
C LYS A 45 4.96 -9.53 -1.11
N ALA A 46 5.62 -8.37 -1.22
CA ALA A 46 5.15 -7.15 -0.56
C ALA A 46 3.80 -6.69 -1.11
N ILE A 47 3.64 -6.72 -2.44
CA ILE A 47 2.36 -6.39 -3.10
C ILE A 47 1.28 -7.37 -2.65
N GLN A 48 1.56 -8.67 -2.60
CA GLN A 48 0.63 -9.69 -2.12
C GLN A 48 0.21 -9.41 -0.66
N ILE A 49 1.15 -9.16 0.25
CA ILE A 49 0.83 -8.81 1.64
C ILE A 49 -0.06 -7.57 1.71
N TRP A 50 0.20 -6.54 0.90
CA TRP A 50 -0.64 -5.34 0.89
C TRP A 50 -2.03 -5.59 0.33
N ILE A 51 -2.17 -6.44 -0.70
CA ILE A 51 -3.46 -6.87 -1.22
C ILE A 51 -4.22 -7.65 -0.15
N THR A 52 -3.59 -8.66 0.45
CA THR A 52 -4.18 -9.47 1.52
C THR A 52 -4.61 -8.59 2.69
N ASN A 53 -3.74 -7.70 3.18
CA ASN A 53 -4.11 -6.76 4.25
C ASN A 53 -5.27 -5.83 3.83
N PHE A 54 -5.31 -5.38 2.57
CA PHE A 54 -6.37 -4.53 2.05
C PHE A 54 -7.70 -5.27 1.94
N GLU A 55 -7.69 -6.52 1.47
CA GLU A 55 -8.86 -7.41 1.37
C GLU A 55 -9.37 -7.84 2.75
N GLU A 56 -8.48 -8.28 3.64
CA GLU A 56 -8.82 -8.72 5.01
C GLU A 56 -9.36 -7.58 5.86
N THR A 57 -8.75 -6.39 5.77
CA THR A 57 -9.23 -5.24 6.54
C THR A 57 -10.48 -4.63 5.89
N GLY A 58 -10.74 -4.91 4.61
CA GLY A 58 -11.95 -4.52 3.87
C GLY A 58 -12.38 -3.06 4.03
N SER A 59 -11.44 -2.15 4.35
CA SER A 59 -11.84 -0.85 4.87
C SER A 59 -12.08 0.17 3.75
N ALA A 60 -13.33 0.22 3.30
CA ALA A 60 -13.94 1.31 2.56
C ALA A 60 -14.54 2.41 3.48
N LEU A 61 -14.28 2.35 4.80
CA LEU A 61 -14.91 3.21 5.80
C LEU A 61 -13.92 4.27 6.32
N LYS A 62 -14.37 5.52 6.45
CA LYS A 62 -13.67 6.57 7.21
C LYS A 62 -13.37 6.03 8.61
N LYS A 63 -12.09 5.92 8.98
CA LYS A 63 -11.72 5.77 10.39
C LYS A 63 -12.35 6.92 11.16
N LYS A 64 -13.31 6.63 12.04
CA LYS A 64 -13.74 7.59 13.07
C LYS A 64 -12.50 7.94 13.89
N PRO A 65 -12.31 9.21 14.29
CA PRO A 65 -11.22 9.55 15.19
C PRO A 65 -11.36 8.71 16.45
N VAL A 66 -10.33 7.96 16.77
CA VAL A 66 -10.21 7.31 18.08
C VAL A 66 -10.11 8.46 19.08
N ARG A 67 -11.23 8.77 19.75
CA ARG A 67 -11.23 9.68 20.88
C ARG A 67 -10.48 8.97 22.00
N GLN A 68 -9.17 9.18 22.08
CA GLN A 68 -8.38 8.82 23.25
C GLN A 68 -8.86 9.71 24.41
N LYS A 69 -9.88 9.27 25.14
CA LYS A 69 -10.14 9.77 26.48
C LYS A 69 -9.23 8.97 27.41
N ASN A 70 -8.15 9.60 27.87
CA ASN A 70 -7.39 9.32 29.09
C ASN A 70 -6.61 10.64 29.30
N HIS A 71 -6.89 11.47 30.31
CA HIS A 71 -6.69 11.18 31.71
C HIS A 71 -7.74 11.83 32.62
N SER A 72 -8.31 11.01 33.50
CA SER A 72 -8.68 11.44 34.84
C SER A 72 -7.42 11.30 35.71
N HIS A 73 -7.04 12.35 36.41
CA HIS A 73 -6.36 12.21 37.70
C HIS A 73 -7.13 13.09 38.70
N THR A 74 -7.41 12.42 39.81
CA THR A 74 -7.99 12.86 41.09
C THR A 74 -7.51 14.22 41.56
#